data_AF-A0A9D2SHX8-F1
#
_entry.id   AF-A0A9D2SHX8-F1
#
_cell.length_a   1.000
_cell.length_b   1.000
_cell.length_c   1.000
_cell.angle_alpha   90.00
_cell.angle_beta   90.00
_cell.angle_gamma   90.00
#
_symmetry.space_group_name_H-M   'P 1'
#
loop_
_entity.id
_entity.type
_entity.pdbx_description
1 polymer ?
#
loop_
_entity_poly.entity_id
_entity_poly.type
_entity_poly.pdbx_seq_one_letter_code
_entity_poly.pdbx_strand_id
1 'polypeptide(L)' 'MKLIISPAKKMNMEEDLLEVRSLPAFLDRTQVLLDYMQGLDRNQAKTLWKCNDAIADLNYARIQSMDLHSRLTPA' A
#
# COMPACT_ATOMS: atom_id res chain seq x y z
N MET A 1 21.87 6.29 16.87
CA MET A 1 21.04 7.39 16.30
C MET A 1 19.79 6.78 15.69
N LYS A 2 18.61 7.37 15.89
CA LYS A 2 17.36 6.96 15.22
C LYS A 2 16.82 8.14 14.43
N LEU A 3 16.63 7.96 13.12
CA LEU A 3 16.01 8.94 12.23
C LEU A 3 14.62 8.42 11.85
N ILE A 4 13.63 9.31 11.85
CA ILE A 4 12.26 8.99 11.43
C ILE A 4 11.92 9.92 10.28
N ILE A 5 11.59 9.34 9.13
CA ILE A 5 11.16 10.06 7.93
C ILE A 5 9.72 9.70 7.61
N SER A 6 8.97 10.68 7.13
CA SER A 6 7.59 10.46 6.69
C SER A 6 7.57 9.73 5.34
N PRO A 7 6.56 8.88 5.08
CA PRO A 7 6.40 8.22 3.78
C PRO A 7 5.97 9.22 2.69
N ALA A 8 6.12 8.81 1.43
CA ALA A 8 5.67 9.56 0.27
C ALA A 8 4.33 9.01 -0.28
N LYS A 9 3.54 9.88 -0.94
CA LYS A 9 2.30 9.46 -1.63
C LYS A 9 2.57 8.79 -2.99
N LYS A 10 3.63 9.23 -3.68
CA LYS A 10 4.02 8.68 -4.98
C LYS A 10 5.03 7.56 -4.73
N MET A 11 4.65 6.35 -5.11
CA MET A 11 5.50 5.17 -5.06
C MET A 11 5.95 4.81 -6.48
N ASN A 12 7.23 4.52 -6.66
CA ASN A 12 7.77 3.90 -7.87
C ASN A 12 8.05 2.42 -7.55
N MET A 13 7.71 1.53 -8.47
CA MET A 13 8.02 0.11 -8.35
C MET A 13 9.36 -0.14 -9.04
N GLU A 14 10.39 -0.42 -8.26
CA GLU A 14 11.76 -0.65 -8.75
C GLU A 14 12.30 -1.93 -8.11
N GLU A 15 11.98 -3.08 -8.72
CA GLU A 15 12.31 -4.40 -8.19
C GLU A 15 13.82 -4.74 -8.27
N ASP A 16 14.55 -4.11 -9.19
CA ASP A 16 15.96 -4.41 -9.47
C ASP A 16 16.97 -3.45 -8.81
N LEU A 17 16.50 -2.40 -8.13
CA LEU A 17 17.40 -1.39 -7.55
C LEU A 17 18.00 -1.85 -6.22
N LEU A 18 17.19 -2.50 -5.37
CA LEU A 18 17.55 -2.88 -4.01
C LEU A 18 17.01 -4.26 -3.66
N GLU A 19 17.84 -5.07 -3.02
CA GLU A 19 17.45 -6.41 -2.56
C GLU A 19 16.46 -6.34 -1.38
N VAL A 20 15.44 -7.19 -1.45
CA VAL A 20 14.47 -7.38 -0.36
C VAL A 20 15.09 -8.26 0.71
N ARG A 21 15.50 -7.65 1.83
CA ARG A 21 16.22 -8.35 2.91
C ARG A 21 15.33 -9.09 3.90
N SER A 22 14.08 -8.65 4.06
CA SER A 22 13.13 -9.18 5.04
C SER A 22 11.74 -8.60 4.84
N LEU A 23 10.72 -9.28 5.35
CA LEU A 23 9.37 -8.74 5.42
C LEU A 23 9.22 -7.69 6.54
N PRO A 24 8.27 -6.73 6.41
CA PRO A 24 7.96 -5.78 7.47
C PRO A 24 7.51 -6.47 8.77
N ALA A 25 7.98 -5.97 9.91
CA ALA A 25 7.74 -6.58 11.23
C ALA A 25 6.26 -6.58 11.69
N PHE A 26 5.39 -5.79 11.06
CA PHE A 26 3.97 -5.62 11.44
C PHE A 26 3.00 -6.08 10.35
N LEU A 27 3.39 -7.12 9.59
CA LEU A 27 2.59 -7.63 8.48
C LEU A 27 1.20 -8.13 8.92
N ASP A 28 1.12 -8.70 10.12
CA ASP A 28 -0.11 -9.13 10.80
C ASP A 28 -1.11 -7.96 10.94
N ARG A 29 -0.63 -6.79 11.34
CA ARG A 29 -1.45 -5.58 11.47
C ARG A 29 -1.81 -4.97 10.12
N THR A 30 -0.89 -5.07 9.15
CA THR A 30 -1.16 -4.65 7.77
C THR A 30 -2.32 -5.45 7.18
N GLN A 31 -2.40 -6.76 7.44
CA GLN A 31 -3.50 -7.60 6.95
C GLN A 31 -4.87 -7.12 7.45
N VAL A 32 -4.98 -6.75 8.73
CA VAL A 32 -6.24 -6.21 9.29
C VAL A 32 -6.70 -4.94 8.56
N LEU A 33 -5.76 -4.06 8.21
CA LEU A 33 -6.06 -2.85 7.45
C LEU A 33 -6.43 -3.17 6.00
N LEU A 34 -5.73 -4.13 5.39
CA LEU A 34 -6.02 -4.57 4.03
C LEU A 34 -7.43 -5.17 3.93
N ASP A 35 -7.80 -6.06 4.85
CA ASP A 35 -9.13 -6.67 4.91
C ASP A 35 -10.24 -5.62 5.02
N TYR A 36 -10.04 -4.63 5.90
CA TYR A 36 -10.97 -3.51 6.03
C TYR A 36 -11.11 -2.73 4.72
N MET A 37 -9.98 -2.37 4.07
CA MET A 37 -10.00 -1.62 2.83
C MET A 37 -10.57 -2.41 1.65
N GLN A 38 -10.39 -3.73 1.62
CA GLN A 38 -10.97 -4.61 0.61
C GLN A 38 -12.48 -4.75 0.75
N GLY A 39 -13.03 -4.58 1.96
CA GLY A 39 -14.46 -4.56 2.23
C GLY A 39 -15.17 -3.25 1.86
N LEU A 40 -14.44 -2.18 1.52
CA LEU A 40 -15.02 -0.92 1.07
C LEU A 40 -15.44 -1.02 -0.40
N ASP A 41 -16.55 -0.37 -0.75
CA ASP A 41 -16.83 -0.07 -2.15
C ASP A 41 -15.95 1.09 -2.66
N ARG A 42 -15.87 1.24 -3.98
CA ARG A 42 -15.07 2.27 -4.64
C ARG A 42 -15.38 3.69 -4.16
N ASN A 43 -16.66 4.02 -3.94
CA ASN A 43 -17.09 5.37 -3.55
C ASN A 43 -16.76 5.65 -2.07
N GLN A 44 -16.92 4.64 -1.20
CA GLN A 44 -16.46 4.69 0.19
C GLN A 44 -14.95 4.89 0.26
N ALA A 45 -14.18 4.13 -0.53
CA ALA A 45 -12.73 4.26 -0.62
C ALA A 45 -12.31 5.67 -1.11
N LYS A 46 -12.93 6.18 -2.18
CA LYS A 46 -12.67 7.55 -2.68
C LYS A 46 -12.95 8.62 -1.61
N THR A 47 -14.06 8.46 -0.88
CA THR A 47 -14.47 9.39 0.19
C THR A 47 -13.46 9.38 1.33
N LEU A 48 -13.01 8.19 1.74
CA LEU A 48 -11.98 8.02 2.77
C LEU A 48 -10.65 8.65 2.35
N TRP A 49 -10.20 8.40 1.12
CA TRP A 49 -8.93 8.89 0.60
C TRP A 49 -8.94 10.37 0.22
N LYS A 50 -10.12 10.98 0.04
CA LYS A 50 -10.31 12.36 -0.42
C LYS A 50 -9.50 12.66 -1.68
N CYS A 51 -9.63 11.79 -2.68
CA CYS A 51 -8.87 11.86 -3.93
C CYS A 51 -9.77 11.97 -5.17
N ASN A 52 -9.16 12.26 -6.32
CA ASN A 52 -9.88 12.29 -7.60
C ASN A 52 -10.22 10.89 -8.11
N ASP A 53 -11.04 10.80 -9.16
CA ASP A 53 -11.49 9.51 -9.70
C ASP A 53 -10.34 8.64 -10.22
N ALA A 54 -9.38 9.23 -10.94
CA ALA A 54 -8.24 8.48 -11.48
C ALA A 54 -7.39 7.82 -10.38
N ILE A 55 -7.14 8.54 -9.28
CA ILE A 55 -6.40 8.01 -8.12
C ILE A 55 -7.24 6.98 -7.37
N ALA A 56 -8.55 7.20 -7.25
CA ALA A 56 -9.45 6.25 -6.61
C ALA A 56 -9.48 4.92 -7.37
N ASP A 57 -9.64 4.95 -8.69
CA ASP A 57 -9.68 3.76 -9.53
C ASP A 57 -8.37 2.97 -9.44
N LEU A 58 -7.24 3.67 -9.53
CA LEU A 58 -5.92 3.07 -9.42
C LEU A 58 -5.71 2.38 -8.06
N ASN A 59 -6.00 3.07 -6.95
CA ASN A 59 -5.74 2.52 -5.62
C ASN A 59 -6.78 1.46 -5.23
N TYR A 60 -8.02 1.59 -5.69
CA TYR A 60 -9.03 0.56 -5.49
C TYR A 60 -8.58 -0.76 -6.13
N ALA A 61 -8.15 -0.73 -7.39
CA ALA A 61 -7.60 -1.90 -8.06
C ALA A 61 -6.38 -2.48 -7.32
N ARG A 62 -5.44 -1.61 -6.89
CA ARG A 62 -4.24 -2.04 -6.14
C ARG A 62 -4.58 -2.76 -4.84
N ILE A 63 -5.52 -2.23 -4.05
CA ILE A 63 -5.94 -2.83 -2.78
C ILE A 63 -6.64 -4.17 -3.02
N GLN A 64 -7.53 -4.25 -4.01
CA GLN A 64 -8.27 -5.47 -4.32
C GLN A 64 -7.35 -6.61 -4.79
N SER A 65 -6.24 -6.30 -5.47
CA SER A 65 -5.26 -7.29 -5.93
C SER A 65 -3.99 -7.36 -5.08
N MET A 66 -3.97 -6.75 -3.88
CA MET A 66 -2.75 -6.65 -3.08
C MET A 66 -2.38 -8.01 -2.48
N ASP A 67 -1.14 -8.41 -2.68
CA ASP A 67 -0.53 -9.55 -2.01
C ASP A 67 0.64 -9.04 -1.17
N LEU A 68 0.55 -9.23 0.15
CA LEU A 68 1.54 -8.73 1.11
C LEU A 68 2.86 -9.52 1.09
N HIS A 69 2.91 -10.65 0.41
CA HIS A 69 4.06 -11.56 0.37
C HIS A 69 4.80 -11.55 -0.98
N SER A 70 4.28 -10.87 -2.01
CA SER A 70 4.89 -10.80 -3.34
C SER A 70 5.02 -9.35 -3.84
N ARG A 71 5.77 -9.15 -4.95
CA ARG A 71 6.03 -7.83 -5.57
C ARG A 71 6.59 -6.80 -4.59
N LEU A 72 7.62 -7.23 -3.86
CA LEU A 72 8.22 -6.47 -2.77
C LEU A 72 9.24 -5.47 -3.35
N THR A 73 9.04 -4.19 -3.08
CA THR A 73 10.04 -3.13 -3.31
C THR A 73 10.47 -2.59 -1.94
N PRO A 74 11.77 -2.54 -1.61
CA PRO A 74 12.23 -1.97 -0.34
C PRO A 74 11.79 -0.51 -0.16
N ALA A 75 11.36 -0.18 1.07
CA ALA A 75 10.94 1.17 1.48
C ALA A 75 12.11 2.05 1.94
#